data_AF-A0A260UPF9-F1
#
_entry.id   AF-A0A260UPF9-F1
#
_cell.length_a   1.000
_cell.length_b   1.000
_cell.length_c   1.000
_cell.angle_alpha   90.00
_cell.angle_beta   90.00
_cell.angle_gamma   90.00
#
_symmetry.space_group_name_H-M   'P 1'
#
loop_
_entity.id
_entity.type
_entity.pdbx_description
1 polymer ?
#
loop_
_entity_poly.entity_id
_entity_poly.type
_entity_poly.pdbx_seq_one_letter_code
_entity_poly.pdbx_strand_id
1 'polypeptide(L)'
;MQIQHRSSAALGLFVAVAITASALTACGEDTAPAAPDTATSSVEATPELDPFEYDVNNWKKDTVTRIIDIGRERNESDTAVLAALTASYGEVTWWAALDGTSEDLFGWKSPAVVVPGAGRYRAQRNEAPYITGAINRFYQRGHDLNLTTDDPVDYAIAVQTTDIRPASLGDATVTYYQDRVTQRGEPNRFADENAVRTRYAEALSYAEAAFRQIR
;
A
#
# COMPACT_ATOMS: atom_id res chain seq x y z
N MET A 1 40.38 36.71 -3.98
CA MET A 1 40.71 35.97 -5.21
C MET A 1 39.86 34.71 -5.25
N GLN A 2 39.00 34.65 -6.28
CA GLN A 2 38.18 33.53 -6.79
C GLN A 2 37.16 32.80 -5.90
N ILE A 3 35.91 33.16 -6.17
CA ILE A 3 34.68 32.36 -6.13
C ILE A 3 34.80 31.24 -7.18
N GLN A 4 34.37 30.01 -6.85
CA GLN A 4 34.02 29.01 -7.86
C GLN A 4 32.65 28.39 -7.57
N HIS A 5 31.74 28.70 -8.49
CA HIS A 5 30.46 28.03 -8.76
C HIS A 5 30.66 26.54 -9.07
N ARG A 6 29.73 25.71 -8.59
CA ARG A 6 29.19 24.59 -9.40
C ARG A 6 27.68 24.51 -9.22
N SER A 7 26.99 25.03 -10.23
CA SER A 7 25.58 24.77 -10.54
C SER A 7 25.39 23.31 -10.95
N SER A 8 24.21 22.74 -10.67
CA SER A 8 23.38 22.03 -11.65
C SER A 8 22.05 21.65 -11.00
N ALA A 9 21.05 22.49 -11.25
CA ALA A 9 19.64 22.12 -11.13
C ALA A 9 19.23 21.38 -12.41
N ALA A 10 18.42 20.33 -12.28
CA ALA A 10 17.66 19.77 -13.39
C ALA A 10 16.19 19.75 -12.98
N LEU A 11 15.47 20.80 -13.37
CA LEU A 11 14.01 20.78 -13.47
C LEU A 11 13.63 19.88 -14.66
N GLY A 12 12.90 18.80 -14.39
CA GLY A 12 12.24 18.01 -15.42
C GLY A 12 10.93 18.69 -15.84
N LEU A 13 10.87 19.11 -17.10
CA LEU A 13 9.79 19.85 -17.75
C LEU A 13 8.60 18.92 -18.05
N PHE A 14 7.42 19.16 -17.44
CA PHE A 14 6.18 18.54 -17.90
C PHE A 14 5.67 19.29 -19.14
N VAL A 15 5.71 18.64 -20.30
CA VAL A 15 5.10 19.15 -21.53
C VAL A 15 3.61 18.80 -21.50
N ALA A 16 2.77 19.81 -21.25
CA ALA A 16 1.34 19.71 -21.52
C ALA A 16 1.10 19.91 -23.02
N VAL A 17 0.70 18.86 -23.74
CA VAL A 17 0.25 18.98 -25.13
C VAL A 17 -1.25 19.28 -25.12
N ALA A 18 -1.61 20.51 -25.44
CA ALA A 18 -2.97 20.90 -25.80
C ALA A 18 -3.18 20.61 -27.29
N ILE A 19 -4.11 19.71 -27.62
CA ILE A 19 -4.51 19.47 -29.02
C ILE A 19 -5.76 20.33 -29.29
N THR A 20 -5.56 21.48 -29.93
CA THR A 20 -6.64 22.27 -30.54
C THR A 20 -7.08 21.59 -31.83
N ALA A 21 -8.34 21.15 -31.89
CA ALA A 21 -8.96 20.70 -33.13
C ALA A 21 -9.28 21.92 -34.02
N SER A 22 -8.46 22.15 -35.03
CA SER A 22 -8.77 23.09 -36.11
C SER A 22 -9.43 22.31 -37.24
N ALA A 23 -10.76 22.38 -37.34
CA ALA A 23 -11.47 21.99 -38.55
C ALA A 23 -11.14 23.00 -39.65
N LEU A 24 -10.42 22.57 -40.68
CA LEU A 24 -10.31 23.29 -41.95
C LEU A 24 -10.93 22.43 -43.05
N THR A 25 -12.12 22.85 -43.46
CA THR A 25 -12.77 22.48 -44.71
C THR A 25 -11.97 23.04 -45.89
N ALA A 26 -11.61 22.19 -46.86
CA ALA A 26 -11.34 22.58 -48.24
C ALA A 26 -11.69 21.41 -49.18
N CYS A 27 -12.34 21.76 -50.29
CA CYS A 27 -13.10 20.92 -51.20
C CYS A 27 -12.29 20.41 -52.41
N GLY A 28 -12.80 19.33 -53.03
CA GLY A 28 -12.60 18.94 -54.45
C GLY A 28 -11.37 18.06 -54.70
N GLU A 29 -11.38 17.02 -55.53
CA GLU A 29 -12.32 16.40 -56.48
C GLU A 29 -11.94 14.90 -56.61
N ASP A 30 -12.84 14.12 -57.22
CA ASP A 30 -12.89 12.66 -57.36
C ASP A 30 -11.55 11.91 -57.56
N THR A 31 -11.30 10.92 -56.69
CA THR A 31 -10.56 9.70 -57.02
C THR A 31 -11.06 8.55 -56.13
N ALA A 32 -11.27 7.39 -56.75
CA ALA A 32 -11.95 6.17 -56.29
C ALA A 32 -11.87 5.84 -54.78
N PRO A 33 -12.92 5.19 -54.19
CA PRO A 33 -12.89 4.82 -52.78
C PRO A 33 -11.75 3.82 -52.56
N ALA A 34 -10.70 4.29 -51.89
CA ALA A 34 -9.68 3.43 -51.31
C ALA A 34 -10.39 2.42 -50.39
N ALA A 35 -9.95 1.17 -50.47
CA ALA A 35 -10.39 0.11 -49.57
C ALA A 35 -10.30 0.62 -48.11
N PRO A 36 -11.24 0.25 -47.23
CA PRO A 36 -11.15 0.65 -45.84
C PRO A 36 -9.85 0.08 -45.28
N ASP A 37 -8.90 0.97 -44.99
CA ASP A 37 -7.78 0.65 -44.12
C ASP A 37 -8.41 0.20 -42.80
N THR A 38 -8.44 -1.11 -42.58
CA THR A 38 -8.51 -1.67 -41.23
C THR A 38 -7.24 -1.23 -40.52
N ALA A 39 -7.24 0.00 -40.03
CA ALA A 39 -6.37 0.42 -38.95
C ALA A 39 -6.74 -0.48 -37.77
N THR A 40 -6.00 -1.56 -37.62
CA THR A 40 -5.93 -2.31 -36.36
C THR A 40 -5.54 -1.28 -35.31
N SER A 41 -6.52 -0.74 -34.59
CA SER A 41 -6.30 -0.03 -33.35
C SER A 41 -5.69 -1.05 -32.40
N SER A 42 -4.36 -1.13 -32.43
CA SER A 42 -3.61 -1.74 -31.35
C SER A 42 -3.82 -0.79 -30.18
N VAL A 43 -4.84 -1.07 -29.37
CA VAL A 43 -4.93 -0.52 -28.02
C VAL A 43 -3.64 -0.98 -27.36
N GLU A 44 -2.69 -0.06 -27.22
CA GLU A 44 -1.48 -0.29 -26.44
C GLU A 44 -1.96 -0.64 -25.04
N ALA A 45 -1.87 -1.93 -24.69
CA ALA A 45 -2.24 -2.41 -23.37
C ALA A 45 -1.37 -1.64 -22.39
N THR A 46 -1.99 -0.81 -21.55
CA THR A 46 -1.28 -0.17 -20.46
C THR A 46 -0.59 -1.28 -19.68
N PRO A 47 0.75 -1.23 -19.49
CA PRO A 47 1.44 -2.30 -18.80
C PRO A 47 0.80 -2.50 -17.43
N GLU A 48 0.36 -3.72 -17.15
CA GLU A 48 -0.24 -4.08 -15.87
C GLU A 48 0.80 -3.82 -14.77
N LEU A 49 0.42 -3.06 -13.75
CA LEU A 49 1.29 -2.80 -12.60
C LEU A 49 1.64 -4.14 -11.93
N ASP A 50 2.93 -4.44 -11.76
CA ASP A 50 3.36 -5.57 -10.94
C ASP A 50 3.15 -5.21 -9.46
N PRO A 51 2.24 -5.89 -8.73
CA PRO A 51 1.93 -5.54 -7.35
C PRO A 51 3.07 -5.77 -6.35
N PHE A 52 4.10 -6.54 -6.72
CA PHE A 52 5.15 -6.94 -5.78
C PHE A 52 6.43 -6.11 -5.89
N GLU A 53 6.56 -5.35 -6.99
CA GLU A 53 7.78 -4.69 -7.47
C GLU A 53 9.03 -5.59 -7.40
N TYR A 54 10.20 -5.08 -7.80
CA TYR A 54 11.45 -5.85 -7.85
C TYR A 54 11.66 -6.77 -6.62
N ASP A 55 12.18 -7.96 -6.87
CA ASP A 55 12.44 -9.00 -5.85
C ASP A 55 11.14 -9.59 -5.25
N VAL A 56 10.45 -10.38 -6.07
CA VAL A 56 9.29 -11.18 -5.66
C VAL A 56 9.76 -12.43 -4.94
N ASN A 57 9.82 -12.38 -3.63
CA ASN A 57 9.98 -13.56 -2.80
C ASN A 57 8.60 -14.17 -2.48
N ASN A 58 8.50 -15.50 -2.43
CA ASN A 58 7.24 -16.23 -2.21
C ASN A 58 6.46 -15.75 -0.98
N TRP A 59 7.15 -15.24 0.04
CA TRP A 59 6.51 -14.72 1.24
C TRP A 59 5.64 -13.47 0.99
N LYS A 60 5.95 -12.62 0.00
CA LYS A 60 5.11 -11.46 -0.37
C LYS A 60 3.75 -11.96 -0.87
N LYS A 61 3.82 -12.90 -1.81
CA LYS A 61 2.64 -13.57 -2.38
C LYS A 61 1.83 -14.26 -1.31
N ASP A 62 2.48 -15.03 -0.44
CA ASP A 62 1.80 -15.72 0.67
C ASP A 62 1.08 -14.74 1.61
N THR A 63 1.65 -13.55 1.86
CA THR A 63 1.01 -12.53 2.68
C THR A 63 -0.24 -11.97 2.02
N VAL A 64 -0.15 -11.60 0.74
CA VAL A 64 -1.31 -11.11 -0.04
C VAL A 64 -2.39 -12.18 -0.12
N THR A 65 -2.03 -13.42 -0.46
CA THR A 65 -2.96 -14.56 -0.51
C THR A 65 -3.67 -14.75 0.83
N ARG A 66 -2.94 -14.73 1.95
CA ARG A 66 -3.55 -14.86 3.29
C ARG A 66 -4.54 -13.74 3.61
N ILE A 67 -4.24 -12.49 3.26
CA ILE A 67 -5.16 -11.37 3.49
C ILE A 67 -6.48 -11.61 2.74
N ILE A 68 -6.38 -12.04 1.47
CA ILE A 68 -7.53 -12.30 0.61
C ILE A 68 -8.32 -13.51 1.09
N ASP A 69 -7.66 -14.63 1.37
CA ASP A 69 -8.30 -15.88 1.80
C ASP A 69 -9.02 -15.69 3.13
N ILE A 70 -8.39 -15.06 4.12
CA ILE A 70 -9.04 -14.77 5.40
C ILE A 70 -10.20 -13.78 5.21
N GLY A 71 -10.06 -12.79 4.34
CA GLY A 71 -11.15 -11.87 4.00
C GLY A 71 -12.36 -12.61 3.41
N ARG A 72 -12.12 -13.53 2.48
CA ARG A 72 -13.14 -14.40 1.88
C ARG A 72 -13.80 -15.32 2.90
N GLU A 73 -13.01 -16.00 3.74
CA GLU A 73 -13.51 -16.87 4.80
C GLU A 73 -14.44 -16.14 5.78
N ARG A 74 -14.16 -14.85 6.02
CA ARG A 74 -14.93 -13.98 6.90
C ARG A 74 -16.07 -13.25 6.20
N ASN A 75 -16.24 -13.42 4.88
CA ASN A 75 -17.17 -12.64 4.04
C ASN A 75 -16.97 -11.12 4.17
N GLU A 76 -15.73 -10.67 4.24
CA GLU A 76 -15.38 -9.25 4.22
C GLU A 76 -15.71 -8.64 2.85
N SER A 77 -16.04 -7.35 2.81
CA SER A 77 -16.24 -6.64 1.55
C SER A 77 -14.94 -6.50 0.76
N ASP A 78 -15.04 -6.38 -0.56
CA ASP A 78 -13.87 -6.09 -1.41
C ASP A 78 -13.15 -4.82 -0.93
N THR A 79 -13.87 -3.81 -0.45
CA THR A 79 -13.30 -2.60 0.16
C THR A 79 -12.48 -2.91 1.41
N ALA A 80 -12.96 -3.76 2.32
CA ALA A 80 -12.22 -4.15 3.51
C ALA A 80 -10.96 -4.96 3.18
N VAL A 81 -11.03 -5.86 2.19
CA VAL A 81 -9.88 -6.62 1.71
C VAL A 81 -8.85 -5.69 1.05
N LEU A 82 -9.30 -4.79 0.17
CA LEU A 82 -8.43 -3.77 -0.43
C LEU A 82 -7.82 -2.87 0.64
N ALA A 83 -8.56 -2.49 1.68
CA ALA A 83 -8.04 -1.67 2.77
C ALA A 83 -6.93 -2.40 3.55
N ALA A 84 -7.12 -3.70 3.83
CA ALA A 84 -6.08 -4.51 4.47
C ALA A 84 -4.83 -4.62 3.57
N LEU A 85 -5.02 -4.82 2.27
CA LEU A 85 -3.92 -4.85 1.31
C LEU A 85 -3.20 -3.49 1.23
N THR A 86 -3.94 -2.39 1.13
CA THR A 86 -3.42 -1.02 1.11
C THR A 86 -2.60 -0.71 2.37
N ALA A 87 -3.11 -1.05 3.55
CA ALA A 87 -2.37 -0.88 4.80
C ALA A 87 -1.10 -1.74 4.81
N SER A 88 -1.21 -3.00 4.39
CA SER A 88 -0.06 -3.91 4.41
C SER A 88 1.07 -3.47 3.48
N TYR A 89 0.74 -3.00 2.27
CA TYR A 89 1.74 -2.42 1.38
C TYR A 89 2.26 -1.08 1.87
N GLY A 90 1.37 -0.18 2.30
CA GLY A 90 1.73 1.16 2.74
C GLY A 90 2.66 1.16 3.94
N GLU A 91 2.48 0.24 4.88
CA GLU A 91 3.29 0.12 6.09
C GLU A 91 4.62 -0.57 5.83
N VAL A 92 4.59 -1.73 5.16
CA VAL A 92 5.74 -2.65 5.10
C VAL A 92 5.96 -3.29 3.74
N THR A 93 5.28 -2.85 2.68
CA THR A 93 5.47 -3.37 1.31
C THR A 93 5.32 -4.89 1.24
N TRP A 94 4.23 -5.39 1.84
CA TRP A 94 3.90 -6.82 2.01
C TRP A 94 4.76 -7.58 3.03
N TRP A 95 5.85 -6.99 3.57
CA TRP A 95 6.78 -7.68 4.48
C TRP A 95 6.11 -8.09 5.78
N ALA A 96 5.70 -9.36 5.86
CA ALA A 96 5.41 -10.02 7.11
C ALA A 96 6.74 -10.21 7.87
N ALA A 97 7.08 -9.23 8.70
CA ALA A 97 8.32 -9.12 9.46
C ALA A 97 9.55 -8.86 8.58
N LEU A 98 9.97 -7.59 8.50
CA LEU A 98 11.32 -7.26 8.04
C LEU A 98 12.33 -7.93 8.98
N ASP A 99 13.33 -8.60 8.40
CA ASP A 99 14.47 -9.11 9.16
C ASP A 99 15.09 -7.96 9.96
N GLY A 100 14.97 -8.03 11.29
CA GLY A 100 15.48 -7.03 12.22
C GLY A 100 14.53 -5.89 12.62
N THR A 101 13.34 -5.74 12.00
CA THR A 101 12.31 -4.82 12.55
C THR A 101 11.28 -5.58 13.36
N SER A 102 10.84 -4.90 14.41
CA SER A 102 9.95 -5.47 15.37
C SER A 102 8.50 -5.10 15.07
N GLU A 103 8.05 -5.17 13.81
CA GLU A 103 6.71 -4.79 13.36
C GLU A 103 5.91 -5.99 12.79
N ASP A 104 4.59 -5.90 12.68
CA ASP A 104 3.73 -6.86 11.98
C ASP A 104 3.46 -6.42 10.54
N LEU A 105 2.65 -7.18 9.79
CA LEU A 105 2.33 -6.85 8.39
C LEU A 105 1.54 -5.54 8.21
N PHE A 106 1.15 -4.89 9.30
CA PHE A 106 0.46 -3.61 9.39
C PHE A 106 1.30 -2.57 10.14
N GLY A 107 2.61 -2.78 10.25
CA GLY A 107 3.56 -1.85 10.86
C GLY A 107 3.53 -1.79 12.39
N TRP A 108 2.71 -2.57 13.09
CA TRP A 108 2.59 -2.49 14.55
C TRP A 108 3.69 -3.23 15.28
N LYS A 109 4.28 -2.60 16.30
CA LYS A 109 5.35 -3.23 17.06
C LYS A 109 4.82 -4.41 17.90
N SER A 110 5.26 -5.65 17.63
CA SER A 110 4.84 -6.79 18.49
C SER A 110 5.33 -6.60 19.93
N PRO A 111 4.47 -6.93 20.91
CA PRO A 111 4.86 -7.02 22.30
C PRO A 111 6.08 -7.94 22.49
N ALA A 112 7.01 -7.51 23.34
CA ALA A 112 8.01 -8.42 23.86
C ALA A 112 7.31 -9.40 24.81
N VAL A 113 7.38 -10.69 24.51
CA VAL A 113 6.94 -11.75 25.42
C VAL A 113 7.99 -11.90 26.50
N VAL A 114 7.59 -11.68 27.75
CA VAL A 114 8.47 -11.96 28.90
C VAL A 114 8.23 -13.42 29.29
N VAL A 115 9.22 -14.28 29.04
CA VAL A 115 9.17 -15.69 29.48
C VAL A 115 9.89 -15.78 30.82
N PRO A 116 9.27 -16.24 31.92
CA PRO A 116 9.94 -16.37 33.21
C PRO A 116 11.23 -17.21 33.08
N GLY A 117 12.38 -16.63 33.45
CA GLY A 117 13.68 -17.30 33.39
C GLY A 117 14.42 -17.23 32.05
N ALA A 118 13.78 -16.74 30.98
CA ALA A 118 14.45 -16.31 29.76
C ALA A 118 14.33 -14.78 29.64
N GLY A 119 15.28 -14.11 28.98
CA GLY A 119 15.16 -12.68 28.72
C GLY A 119 13.86 -12.33 27.98
N ARG A 120 13.58 -11.04 27.81
CA ARG A 120 12.46 -10.60 26.95
C ARG A 120 12.68 -11.17 25.54
N TYR A 121 11.76 -11.99 25.06
CA TYR A 121 11.80 -12.56 23.71
C TYR A 121 10.68 -11.97 22.87
N ARG A 122 10.96 -11.50 21.67
CA ARG A 122 9.91 -11.11 20.72
C ARG A 122 9.49 -12.38 19.98
N ALA A 123 8.19 -12.72 20.00
CA ALA A 123 7.67 -13.88 19.26
C ALA A 123 8.17 -13.88 17.81
N GLN A 124 8.42 -15.06 17.23
CA GLN A 124 8.82 -15.16 15.82
C GLN A 124 7.65 -14.68 14.95
N ARG A 125 7.83 -13.54 14.29
CA ARG A 125 6.76 -12.82 13.59
C ARG A 125 6.45 -13.38 12.20
N ASN A 126 7.34 -14.22 11.68
CA ASN A 126 7.11 -15.02 10.48
C ASN A 126 6.26 -16.26 10.76
N GLU A 127 5.90 -16.55 12.02
CA GLU A 127 4.99 -17.64 12.32
C GLU A 127 3.58 -17.32 11.82
N ALA A 128 3.00 -18.27 11.09
CA ALA A 128 1.68 -18.17 10.51
C ALA A 128 0.59 -17.64 11.48
N PRO A 129 0.52 -18.06 12.76
CA PRO A 129 -0.47 -17.57 13.71
C PRO A 129 -0.35 -16.07 14.01
N TYR A 130 0.85 -15.49 13.97
CA TYR A 130 1.04 -14.07 14.23
C TYR A 130 0.51 -13.22 13.07
N ILE A 131 0.84 -13.62 11.84
CA ILE A 131 0.33 -13.00 10.60
C ILE A 131 -1.19 -13.11 10.55
N THR A 132 -1.73 -14.32 10.74
CA THR A 132 -3.18 -14.57 10.75
C THR A 132 -3.89 -13.81 11.87
N GLY A 133 -3.27 -13.68 13.06
CA GLY A 133 -3.81 -12.91 14.17
C GLY A 133 -3.89 -11.41 13.86
N ALA A 134 -2.87 -10.85 13.22
CA ALA A 134 -2.87 -9.46 12.79
C ALA A 134 -3.98 -9.18 11.75
N ILE A 135 -4.13 -10.06 10.75
CA ILE A 135 -5.19 -9.96 9.71
C ILE A 135 -6.58 -10.02 10.35
N ASN A 136 -6.82 -11.01 11.21
CA ASN A 136 -8.10 -11.13 11.90
C ASN A 136 -8.42 -9.91 12.77
N ARG A 137 -7.41 -9.35 13.45
CA ARG A 137 -7.58 -8.13 14.24
C ARG A 137 -7.97 -6.93 13.38
N PHE A 138 -7.32 -6.74 12.23
CA PHE A 138 -7.64 -5.66 11.30
C PHE A 138 -9.11 -5.73 10.86
N TYR A 139 -9.54 -6.91 10.40
CA TYR A 139 -10.92 -7.10 9.98
C TYR A 139 -11.91 -6.94 11.14
N GLN A 140 -11.65 -7.58 12.29
CA GLN A 140 -12.49 -7.43 13.47
C GLN A 140 -12.66 -5.97 13.86
N ARG A 141 -11.60 -5.17 13.78
CA ARG A 141 -11.66 -3.75 14.11
C ARG A 141 -12.57 -2.97 13.16
N GLY A 142 -12.54 -3.29 11.87
CA GLY A 142 -13.47 -2.72 10.89
C GLY A 142 -14.93 -2.97 11.24
N HIS A 143 -15.25 -4.20 11.68
CA HIS A 143 -16.59 -4.55 12.19
C HIS A 143 -16.94 -3.79 13.47
N ASP A 144 -16.02 -3.74 14.44
CA ASP A 144 -16.26 -3.05 15.72
C ASP A 144 -16.56 -1.56 15.53
N LEU A 145 -15.97 -0.95 14.49
CA LEU A 145 -16.17 0.45 14.12
C LEU A 145 -17.41 0.67 13.25
N ASN A 146 -18.06 -0.40 12.78
CA ASN A 146 -19.17 -0.37 11.81
C ASN A 146 -18.83 0.50 10.59
N LEU A 147 -17.64 0.32 10.00
CA LEU A 147 -17.21 1.12 8.86
C LEU A 147 -18.06 0.83 7.63
N THR A 148 -18.61 1.88 7.03
CA THR A 148 -19.44 1.81 5.81
C THR A 148 -18.83 2.62 4.66
N THR A 149 -17.58 3.05 4.79
CA THR A 149 -16.90 3.77 3.70
C THR A 149 -16.57 2.80 2.57
N ASP A 150 -16.78 3.23 1.33
CA ASP A 150 -16.42 2.47 0.13
C ASP A 150 -14.98 2.75 -0.32
N ASP A 151 -14.30 3.74 0.29
CA ASP A 151 -12.90 4.07 0.00
C ASP A 151 -11.96 3.19 0.87
N PRO A 152 -11.14 2.30 0.24
CA PRO A 152 -10.20 1.44 0.97
C PRO A 152 -9.14 2.21 1.78
N VAL A 153 -8.74 3.41 1.33
CA VAL A 153 -7.76 4.25 2.03
C VAL A 153 -8.37 4.79 3.32
N ASP A 154 -9.58 5.36 3.24
CA ASP A 154 -10.30 5.85 4.42
C ASP A 154 -10.61 4.71 5.41
N TYR A 155 -11.01 3.55 4.88
CA TYR A 155 -11.25 2.36 5.69
C TYR A 155 -9.98 1.96 6.46
N ALA A 156 -8.85 1.86 5.76
CA ALA A 156 -7.58 1.47 6.34
C ALA A 156 -7.11 2.48 7.41
N ILE A 157 -7.21 3.79 7.13
CA ILE A 157 -6.88 4.84 8.09
C ILE A 157 -7.76 4.70 9.34
N ALA A 158 -9.07 4.54 9.19
CA ALA A 158 -9.99 4.44 10.32
C ALA A 158 -9.69 3.22 11.19
N VAL A 159 -9.43 2.06 10.59
CA VAL A 159 -9.03 0.85 11.33
C VAL A 159 -7.72 1.08 12.09
N GLN A 160 -6.69 1.57 11.41
CA GLN A 160 -5.34 1.67 11.96
C GLN A 160 -5.23 2.73 13.05
N THR A 161 -5.69 3.94 12.77
CA THR A 161 -5.48 5.10 13.64
C THR A 161 -6.31 5.06 14.92
N THR A 162 -7.38 4.25 14.93
CA THR A 162 -8.23 4.02 16.11
C THR A 162 -7.92 2.70 16.83
N ASP A 163 -6.98 1.88 16.35
CA ASP A 163 -6.53 0.68 17.04
C ASP A 163 -5.63 1.06 18.23
N ILE A 164 -5.78 0.33 19.33
CA ILE A 164 -5.04 0.49 20.57
C ILE A 164 -4.42 -0.87 20.90
N ARG A 165 -3.09 -0.93 20.90
CA ARG A 165 -2.35 -2.19 21.08
C ARG A 165 -1.50 -2.19 22.35
N PRO A 166 -1.22 -3.36 22.93
CA PRO A 166 -0.20 -3.46 23.96
C PRO A 166 1.12 -2.87 23.47
N ALA A 167 1.76 -2.07 24.32
CA ALA A 167 3.07 -1.51 24.02
C ALA A 167 4.09 -2.64 23.83
N SER A 168 5.09 -2.38 22.98
CA SER A 168 6.16 -3.36 22.79
C SER A 168 6.95 -3.69 24.07
N LEU A 169 6.91 -2.80 25.08
CA LEU A 169 7.57 -2.94 26.37
C LEU A 169 6.64 -2.48 27.51
N GLY A 170 6.43 -3.34 28.51
CA GLY A 170 5.66 -3.04 29.72
C GLY A 170 4.16 -3.30 29.57
N ASP A 171 3.39 -2.91 30.59
CA ASP A 171 1.94 -3.20 30.69
C ASP A 171 1.05 -2.08 30.13
N ALA A 172 1.64 -1.15 29.37
CA ALA A 172 0.91 -0.03 28.78
C ALA A 172 0.26 -0.42 27.45
N THR A 173 -0.72 0.38 27.02
CA THR A 173 -1.22 0.38 25.64
C THR A 173 -0.73 1.61 24.89
N VAL A 174 -0.60 1.50 23.57
CA VAL A 174 -0.19 2.58 22.67
C VAL A 174 -1.23 2.76 21.56
N THR A 175 -1.42 4.02 21.16
CA THR A 175 -2.15 4.36 19.93
C THR A 175 -1.23 4.23 18.71
N TYR A 176 -1.83 4.28 17.52
CA TYR A 176 -1.11 4.18 16.25
C TYR A 176 0.07 5.16 16.15
N TYR A 177 -0.17 6.47 16.32
CA TYR A 177 0.88 7.47 16.21
C TYR A 177 1.95 7.36 17.29
N GLN A 178 1.59 6.90 18.50
CA GLN A 178 2.54 6.66 19.57
C GLN A 178 3.47 5.49 19.24
N ASP A 179 2.95 4.45 18.58
CA ASP A 179 3.75 3.30 18.15
C ASP A 179 4.70 3.66 16.99
N ARG A 180 4.31 4.59 16.12
CA ARG A 180 5.09 5.02 14.94
C ARG A 180 6.26 5.97 15.22
N VAL A 181 6.42 6.44 16.46
CA VAL A 181 7.61 7.24 16.83
C VAL A 181 8.87 6.38 16.66
N THR A 182 9.70 6.76 15.69
CA THR A 182 11.01 6.13 15.43
C THR A 182 11.99 6.54 16.52
N GLN A 183 12.80 5.62 17.03
CA GLN A 183 13.73 5.90 18.14
C GLN A 183 14.97 6.73 17.73
N ARG A 184 15.12 7.19 16.48
CA ARG A 184 16.40 7.72 15.98
C ARG A 184 16.32 8.75 14.84
N GLY A 185 15.51 9.80 14.97
CA GLY A 185 15.66 11.00 14.10
C GLY A 185 15.37 10.82 12.60
N GLU A 186 14.89 9.65 12.17
CA GLU A 186 14.32 9.45 10.84
C GLU A 186 12.97 10.17 10.76
N PRO A 187 12.61 10.77 9.60
CA PRO A 187 11.29 11.33 9.40
C PRO A 187 10.24 10.26 9.68
N ASN A 188 9.36 10.48 10.66
CA ASN A 188 8.25 9.59 10.90
C ASN A 188 7.30 9.67 9.70
N ARG A 189 7.36 8.66 8.83
CA ARG A 189 6.57 8.57 7.59
C ARG A 189 5.07 8.44 7.86
N PHE A 190 4.70 8.19 9.11
CA PHE A 190 3.34 8.07 9.63
C PHE A 190 3.14 9.02 10.82
N ALA A 191 3.72 10.23 10.75
CA ALA A 191 3.68 11.22 11.84
C ALA A 191 2.26 11.70 12.19
N ASP A 192 1.39 11.77 11.18
CA ASP A 192 0.02 12.26 11.29
C ASP A 192 -0.88 11.59 10.23
N GLU A 193 -2.18 11.84 10.30
CA GLU A 193 -3.17 11.26 9.38
C GLU A 193 -2.88 11.61 7.91
N ASN A 194 -2.41 12.81 7.62
CA ASN A 194 -2.15 13.22 6.24
C ASN A 194 -0.97 12.42 5.66
N ALA A 195 0.07 12.19 6.44
CA ALA A 195 1.19 11.33 6.06
C ALA A 195 0.74 9.88 5.80
N VAL A 196 -0.11 9.32 6.69
CA VAL A 196 -0.69 7.98 6.51
C VAL A 196 -1.52 7.93 5.22
N ARG A 197 -2.39 8.92 5.01
CA ARG A 197 -3.25 9.02 3.83
C ARG A 197 -2.47 9.08 2.53
N THR A 198 -1.42 9.91 2.47
CA THR A 198 -0.55 9.96 1.29
C THR A 198 0.05 8.60 0.99
N ARG A 199 0.57 7.90 2.02
CA ARG A 199 1.15 6.57 1.83
C ARG A 199 0.14 5.51 1.42
N TYR A 200 -1.04 5.52 2.01
CA TYR A 200 -2.09 4.55 1.67
C TYR A 200 -2.67 4.84 0.27
N ALA A 201 -2.77 6.11 -0.13
CA ALA A 201 -3.14 6.46 -1.50
C ALA A 201 -2.11 5.97 -2.54
N GLU A 202 -0.81 6.11 -2.26
CA GLU A 202 0.26 5.54 -3.09
C GLU A 202 0.19 4.00 -3.16
N ALA A 203 -0.15 3.36 -2.05
CA ALA A 203 -0.23 1.91 -1.93
C ALA A 203 -1.45 1.29 -2.63
N LEU A 204 -2.53 2.04 -2.84
CA LEU A 204 -3.80 1.52 -3.34
C LEU A 204 -3.68 0.86 -4.71
N SER A 205 -2.92 1.45 -5.64
CA SER A 205 -2.75 0.88 -6.98
C SER A 205 -2.09 -0.50 -6.95
N TYR A 206 -1.12 -0.71 -6.06
CA TYR A 206 -0.48 -2.02 -5.83
C TYR A 206 -1.43 -3.01 -5.17
N ALA A 207 -2.23 -2.56 -4.20
CA ALA A 207 -3.25 -3.38 -3.56
C ALA A 207 -4.30 -3.86 -4.58
N GLU A 208 -4.78 -2.98 -5.46
CA GLU A 208 -5.72 -3.33 -6.52
C GLU A 208 -5.12 -4.32 -7.52
N ALA A 209 -3.86 -4.11 -7.93
CA ALA A 209 -3.16 -5.04 -8.81
C ALA A 209 -3.01 -6.42 -8.14
N ALA A 210 -2.64 -6.46 -6.86
CA ALA A 210 -2.49 -7.70 -6.09
C ALA A 210 -3.82 -8.44 -5.96
N PHE A 211 -4.88 -7.71 -5.64
CA PHE A 211 -6.23 -8.25 -5.52
C PHE A 211 -6.73 -8.86 -6.84
N ARG A 212 -6.46 -8.21 -7.98
CA ARG A 212 -6.83 -8.74 -9.31
C ARG A 212 -6.05 -10.01 -9.67
N GLN A 213 -4.76 -10.08 -9.35
CA GLN A 213 -3.91 -11.20 -9.75
C GLN A 213 -4.16 -12.49 -8.96
N ILE A 214 -4.60 -12.38 -7.71
CA ILE A 214 -4.88 -13.53 -6.84
C ILE A 214 -6.38 -13.92 -6.87
N ARG A 215 -7.22 -13.16 -7.59
CA ARG A 215 -8.67 -13.38 -7.62
C ARG A 215 -9.07 -14.72 -8.20
#